data_AF-A0A946PKE3-F1
#
_entry.id   AF-A0A946PKE3-F1
#
_cell.length_a   1.000
_cell.length_b   1.000
_cell.length_c   1.000
_cell.angle_alpha   90.00
_cell.angle_beta   90.00
_cell.angle_gamma   90.00
#
_symmetry.space_group_name_H-M   'P 1'
#
loop_
_entity.id
_entity.type
_entity.pdbx_description
1 polymer ?
#
loop_
_entity_poly.entity_id
_entity_poly.type
_entity_poly.pdbx_seq_one_letter_code
_entity_poly.pdbx_strand_id
1 'polypeptide(L)' 'DTTLRFLLDVMGESRVLMGSDYPFPLGEIHPGKMIEESPLFSDATRQAVLYDNAANFFGVGND' A
#
# COMPACT_ATOMS: atom_id res chain seq x y z
N ASP A 1 5.35 9.00 -5.55
CA ASP A 1 5.31 8.65 -4.12
C ASP A 1 4.86 9.81 -3.22
N THR A 2 5.16 11.08 -3.52
CA THR A 2 4.68 12.26 -2.77
C THR A 2 3.15 12.30 -2.58
N THR A 3 2.38 11.95 -3.62
CA THR A 3 0.90 11.83 -3.54
C THR A 3 0.47 10.74 -2.57
N LEU A 4 1.12 9.57 -2.59
CA LEU A 4 0.82 8.48 -1.67
C LEU A 4 1.23 8.87 -0.24
N ARG A 5 2.38 9.54 -0.06
CA ARG A 5 2.79 10.06 1.25
C ARG A 5 1.74 11.01 1.82
N PHE A 6 1.25 11.96 1.02
CA PHE A 6 0.18 12.85 1.42
C PHE A 6 -1.10 12.09 1.81
N LEU A 7 -1.48 11.07 1.03
CA LEU A 7 -2.64 10.23 1.36
C LEU A 7 -2.48 9.52 2.71
N LEU A 8 -1.31 8.95 2.98
CA LEU A 8 -1.00 8.31 4.27
C LEU A 8 -1.07 9.32 5.43
N ASP A 9 -0.58 10.54 5.22
CA ASP A 9 -0.63 11.61 6.22
C ASP A 9 -2.07 12.06 6.55
N VAL A 10 -2.96 12.07 5.54
CA VAL A 10 -4.36 12.49 5.71
C VAL A 10 -5.23 11.38 6.28
N MET A 11 -5.13 10.17 5.72
CA MET A 11 -6.02 9.05 6.06
C MET A 11 -5.53 8.26 7.28
N GLY A 12 -4.24 8.38 7.60
CA GLY A 12 -3.53 7.51 8.53
C GLY A 12 -2.98 6.27 7.82
N GLU A 13 -1.74 5.92 8.15
CA GLU A 13 -0.99 4.84 7.52
C GLU A 13 -1.70 3.48 7.61
N SER A 14 -2.47 3.23 8.69
CA SER A 14 -3.21 1.98 8.89
C SER A 14 -4.52 1.85 8.10
N ARG A 15 -4.87 2.86 7.30
CA ARG A 15 -6.14 2.95 6.55
C ARG A 15 -5.96 2.85 5.04
N VAL A 16 -4.73 2.71 4.56
CA VAL A 16 -4.41 2.66 3.13
C VAL A 16 -3.97 1.25 2.74
N LEU A 17 -4.60 0.67 1.72
CA LEU A 17 -4.33 -0.67 1.23
C LEU A 17 -3.85 -0.59 -0.21
N MET A 18 -2.86 -1.42 -0.59
CA MET A 18 -2.50 -1.58 -1.99
C MET A 18 -3.65 -2.21 -2.79
N GLY A 19 -3.94 -1.64 -3.95
CA GLY A 19 -4.87 -2.19 -4.93
C GLY A 19 -4.37 -1.90 -6.33
N SER A 20 -4.31 -2.92 -7.18
CA SER A 20 -3.67 -2.83 -8.50
C SER A 20 -4.60 -2.52 -9.65
N ASP A 21 -5.91 -2.74 -9.45
CA ASP A 21 -6.91 -2.74 -10.52
C ASP A 21 -6.65 -3.79 -11.64
N TYR A 22 -5.85 -4.82 -11.37
CA TYR A 22 -5.57 -5.88 -12.35
C TYR A 22 -6.85 -6.70 -12.68
N PRO A 23 -7.12 -7.04 -13.96
CA PRO A 23 -6.29 -6.86 -15.16
C PRO A 23 -6.66 -5.62 -16.01
N PHE A 24 -7.24 -4.58 -15.43
CA PHE A 24 -7.66 -3.39 -16.18
C PHE A 24 -6.46 -2.53 -16.62
N PRO A 25 -6.54 -1.84 -17.77
CA PRO A 25 -5.40 -1.18 -18.41
C PRO A 25 -4.94 0.12 -17.71
N LEU A 26 -5.68 0.60 -16.71
CA LEU A 26 -5.38 1.87 -16.01
C LEU A 26 -4.53 1.69 -14.74
N GLY A 27 -4.34 0.45 -14.30
CA GLY A 27 -3.55 0.11 -13.11
C GLY A 27 -2.04 0.10 -13.35
N GLU A 28 -1.30 -0.27 -12.31
CA GLU A 28 0.15 -0.48 -12.41
C GLU A 28 0.48 -1.75 -13.22
N ILE A 29 1.46 -1.66 -14.13
CA ILE A 29 1.97 -2.82 -14.88
C ILE A 29 2.60 -3.86 -13.93
N HIS A 30 3.26 -3.38 -12.89
CA HIS A 30 3.86 -4.20 -11.83
C HIS A 30 3.28 -3.76 -10.48
N PRO A 31 2.20 -4.40 -10.01
CA PRO A 31 1.51 -4.01 -8.79
C PRO A 31 2.44 -3.84 -7.58
N GLY A 32 2.42 -2.65 -6.97
CA GLY A 32 3.13 -2.38 -5.72
C GLY A 32 4.55 -1.83 -5.90
N LYS A 33 5.08 -1.86 -7.13
CA LYS A 33 6.45 -1.40 -7.43
C LYS A 33 6.71 0.04 -6.96
N MET A 34 5.72 0.93 -7.14
CA MET A 34 5.84 2.32 -6.70
C MET A 34 6.03 2.46 -5.18
N ILE A 35 5.41 1.56 -4.40
CA ILE A 35 5.54 1.53 -2.94
C ILE A 35 6.89 0.94 -2.54
N GLU A 36 7.28 -0.17 -3.17
CA GLU A 36 8.55 -0.86 -2.92
C GLU A 36 9.76 0.06 -3.15
N GLU A 37 9.76 0.79 -4.27
CA GLU A 37 10.91 1.60 -4.70
C GLU A 37 10.91 3.03 -4.11
N SER A 38 9.86 3.45 -3.40
CA SER A 38 9.80 4.83 -2.90
C SER A 38 10.84 5.08 -1.80
N PRO A 39 11.70 6.10 -1.94
CA PRO A 39 12.64 6.51 -0.88
C PRO A 39 11.95 7.21 0.30
N LEU A 40 10.67 7.57 0.18
CA LEU A 40 9.92 8.27 1.23
C LEU A 40 9.36 7.32 2.29
N PHE A 41 9.39 6.01 2.04
CA PHE A 41 8.80 5.02 2.94
C PHE A 41 9.86 4.21 3.67
N SER A 42 9.57 3.96 4.95
CA SER A 42 10.30 2.97 5.74
C SER A 42 9.88 1.56 5.33
N ASP A 43 10.67 0.55 5.69
CA ASP A 43 10.28 -0.85 5.47
C ASP A 43 8.99 -1.21 6.20
N ALA A 44 8.75 -0.64 7.38
CA ALA A 44 7.51 -0.81 8.12
C ALA A 44 6.31 -0.22 7.35
N THR A 45 6.47 0.95 6.75
CA THR A 45 5.41 1.57 5.95
C THR A 45 5.12 0.78 4.67
N ARG A 46 6.17 0.27 4.01
CA ARG A 46 5.99 -0.63 2.86
C ARG A 46 5.19 -1.86 3.25
N GLN A 47 5.60 -2.53 4.33
CA GLN A 47 4.94 -3.73 4.85
C GLN A 47 3.47 -3.47 5.22
N ALA A 48 3.19 -2.34 5.89
CA ALA A 48 1.83 -1.97 6.28
C ALA A 48 0.91 -1.80 5.06
N VAL A 49 1.34 -1.02 4.07
CA VAL A 49 0.51 -0.69 2.89
C VAL A 49 0.38 -1.86 1.92
N LEU A 50 1.45 -2.65 1.74
CA LEU A 50 1.46 -3.80 0.82
C LEU A 50 0.74 -5.02 1.39
N TYR A 51 0.67 -5.17 2.71
CA TYR A 51 0.12 -6.38 3.32
C TYR A 51 -0.66 -6.14 4.62
N ASP A 52 -0.03 -5.61 5.69
CA ASP A 52 -0.61 -5.71 7.04
C ASP A 52 -2.00 -5.07 7.12
N ASN A 53 -2.20 -3.93 6.46
CA ASN A 53 -3.50 -3.23 6.46
C ASN A 53 -4.60 -4.07 5.81
N ALA A 54 -4.29 -4.77 4.72
CA ALA A 54 -5.22 -5.68 4.07
C ALA A 54 -5.49 -6.92 4.93
N ALA A 55 -4.43 -7.52 5.48
CA ALA A 55 -4.54 -8.68 6.35
C ALA A 55 -5.42 -8.37 7.59
N ASN A 56 -5.22 -7.20 8.19
CA ASN A 56 -6.04 -6.69 9.30
C ASN A 56 -7.48 -6.40 8.87
N PHE A 57 -7.69 -5.78 7.72
CA PHE A 57 -9.03 -5.46 7.20
C PHE A 57 -9.86 -6.72 6.92
N PHE A 58 -9.25 -7.75 6.34
CA PHE A 58 -9.90 -9.03 6.04
C PHE A 58 -9.89 -10.03 7.20
N GLY A 59 -9.18 -9.72 8.30
CA GLY A 59 -9.08 -10.60 9.47
C GLY A 59 -8.26 -11.87 9.22
N VAL A 60 -7.29 -11.83 8.31
CA VAL A 60 -6.46 -12.98 7.88
C VAL A 60 -5.00 -12.89 8.32
N GLY A 61 -4.61 -11.84 9.05
CA GLY A 61 -3.23 -11.60 9.52
C GLY A 61 -2.89 -12.18 10.90
N ASN A 62 -3.82 -12.92 11.52
CA ASN A 62 -3.64 -13.51 12.85
C ASN A 62 -3.46 -15.04 12.71
N ASP A 63 -2.26 -15.48 12.36
CA ASP A 63 -1.78 -16.86 12.57
C ASP A 63 -0.45 -16.82 13.35
#